data_AF-A0A842NE29-F1
#
_entry.id   AF-A0A842NE29-F1
#
_cell.length_a   1.000
_cell.length_b   1.000
_cell.length_c   1.000
_cell.angle_alpha   90.00
_cell.angle_beta   90.00
_cell.angle_gamma   90.00
#
_symmetry.space_group_name_H-M   'P 1'
#
loop_
_entity.id
_entity.type
_entity.pdbx_description
1 polymer ?
#
loop_
_entity_poly.entity_id
_entity_poly.type
_entity_poly.pdbx_seq_one_letter_code
_entity_poly.pdbx_strand_id
1 'polypeptide(L)'
;MSKRRREEEMVQKVIDLETGEDITARYISRRLGELEELADELILKAVEELALDPAGRDEIYERYDSEMHERIGTGSIGPATAAAAPLMNEKKRELARRLGVSE
;
A
#
# COMPACT_ATOMS: atom_id res chain seq x y z
N MET A 1 37.25 -8.35 -5.43
CA MET A 1 36.25 -7.44 -4.82
C MET A 1 35.03 -7.38 -5.71
N SER A 2 33.87 -7.65 -5.12
CA SER A 2 32.62 -8.03 -5.79
C SER A 2 31.98 -6.89 -6.58
N LYS A 3 31.81 -7.09 -7.90
CA LYS A 3 31.03 -6.23 -8.80
C LYS A 3 29.50 -6.37 -8.63
N ARG A 4 29.02 -7.22 -7.70
CA ARG A 4 27.59 -7.59 -7.58
C ARG A 4 26.75 -6.71 -6.64
N ARG A 5 27.23 -5.53 -6.21
CA ARG A 5 26.54 -4.69 -5.21
C ARG A 5 25.89 -3.41 -5.73
N ARG A 6 25.86 -3.17 -7.04
CA ARG A 6 25.26 -1.95 -7.64
C ARG A 6 24.17 -2.24 -8.68
N GLU A 7 23.60 -3.44 -8.64
CA GLU A 7 22.45 -3.83 -9.48
C GLU A 7 21.15 -3.93 -8.67
N GLU A 8 21.17 -3.53 -7.40
CA GLU A 8 19.96 -3.39 -6.58
C GLU A 8 19.29 -2.05 -6.96
N GLU A 9 18.33 -2.14 -7.88
CA GLU A 9 17.25 -1.18 -8.16
C GLU A 9 17.66 0.26 -8.51
N MET A 10 18.34 0.45 -9.65
CA MET A 10 18.30 1.74 -10.32
C MET A 10 16.88 2.01 -10.84
N VAL A 11 16.07 2.74 -10.08
CA VAL A 11 14.85 3.36 -10.60
C VAL A 11 15.29 4.42 -11.62
N GLN A 12 15.16 4.10 -12.91
CA GLN A 12 15.47 5.05 -13.98
C GLN A 12 14.47 6.20 -13.93
N LYS A 13 14.90 7.36 -13.44
CA LYS A 13 14.12 8.60 -13.47
C LYS A 13 13.96 9.04 -14.92
N VAL A 14 12.72 9.18 -15.37
CA VAL A 14 12.40 9.73 -16.68
C VAL A 14 12.02 11.19 -16.47
N ILE A 15 12.89 12.10 -16.92
CA ILE A 15 12.63 13.55 -16.87
C ILE A 15 12.07 13.96 -18.23
N ASP A 16 10.94 14.67 -18.21
CA ASP A 16 10.45 15.41 -19.37
C ASP A 16 11.43 16.56 -19.67
N LEU A 17 12.07 16.52 -20.84
CA LEU A 17 13.09 17.50 -21.20
C LEU A 17 12.50 18.86 -21.62
N GLU A 18 11.21 18.94 -21.92
CA GLU A 18 10.51 20.18 -22.27
C GLU A 18 9.99 20.91 -21.03
N THR A 19 9.51 20.18 -20.03
CA THR A 19 8.88 20.74 -18.82
C THR A 19 9.76 20.66 -17.57
N GLY A 20 10.78 19.80 -17.57
CA GLY A 20 11.61 19.50 -16.40
C GLY A 20 10.94 18.59 -15.36
N GLU A 21 9.74 18.08 -15.64
CA GLU A 21 9.00 17.22 -14.71
C GLU A 21 9.61 15.82 -14.58
N ASP A 22 9.68 15.31 -13.34
CA ASP A 22 10.01 13.91 -13.07
C ASP A 22 8.77 13.05 -13.29
N ILE A 23 8.67 12.46 -14.49
CA ILE A 23 7.55 11.60 -14.92
C ILE A 23 7.45 10.38 -13.99
N THR A 24 8.59 9.85 -13.53
CA THR A 24 8.63 8.70 -12.62
C THR A 24 8.04 9.06 -11.27
N ALA A 25 8.36 10.24 -10.71
CA ALA A 25 7.77 10.72 -9.46
C ALA A 25 6.25 10.93 -9.59
N ARG A 26 5.79 11.58 -10.68
CA ARG A 26 4.37 11.80 -10.94
C ARG A 26 3.59 10.48 -11.06
N TYR A 27 4.16 9.50 -11.75
CA TYR A 27 3.58 8.17 -11.85
C TYR A 27 3.48 7.48 -10.48
N ILE A 28 4.54 7.51 -9.67
CA ILE A 28 4.54 6.93 -8.33
C ILE A 28 3.48 7.61 -7.45
N SER A 29 3.42 8.94 -7.43
CA SER A 29 2.43 9.68 -6.64
C SER A 29 0.99 9.34 -7.04
N ARG A 30 0.70 9.26 -8.35
CA ARG A 30 -0.64 8.86 -8.81
C ARG A 30 -0.98 7.44 -8.37
N ARG A 31 -0.05 6.49 -8.53
CA ARG A 31 -0.25 5.10 -8.10
C ARG A 31 -0.42 4.96 -6.60
N LEU A 32 0.31 5.73 -5.79
CA LEU A 32 0.11 5.74 -4.34
C LEU A 32 -1.27 6.26 -3.95
N GLY A 33 -1.76 7.31 -4.59
CA GLY A 33 -3.13 7.81 -4.36
C GLY A 33 -4.19 6.77 -4.70
N GLU A 34 -4.08 6.09 -5.85
CA GLU A 34 -4.99 5.00 -6.24
C GLU A 34 -4.97 3.83 -5.23
N LEU A 35 -3.79 3.51 -4.67
CA LEU A 35 -3.65 2.47 -3.65
C LEU A 35 -4.21 2.90 -2.29
N GLU A 36 -4.08 4.18 -1.94
CA GLU A 36 -4.63 4.74 -0.71
C GLU A 36 -6.16 4.72 -0.72
N GLU A 37 -6.77 5.18 -1.82
CA GLU A 37 -8.24 5.13 -2.00
C GLU A 37 -8.75 3.69 -1.86
N LEU A 38 -8.06 2.74 -2.47
CA LEU A 38 -8.40 1.33 -2.34
C LEU A 38 -8.29 0.81 -0.91
N ALA A 39 -7.24 1.19 -0.18
CA ALA A 39 -7.06 0.81 1.21
C ALA A 39 -8.20 1.34 2.09
N ASP A 40 -8.60 2.59 1.87
CA ASP A 40 -9.67 3.25 2.61
C ASP A 40 -11.02 2.57 2.37
N GLU A 41 -11.30 2.16 1.13
CA GLU A 41 -12.49 1.38 0.81
C GLU A 41 -12.52 0.03 1.53
N LEU A 42 -11.37 -0.66 1.64
CA LEU A 42 -11.27 -1.94 2.34
C LEU A 42 -11.48 -1.78 3.85
N ILE A 43 -10.88 -0.74 4.45
CA ILE A 43 -11.06 -0.42 5.87
C ILE A 43 -12.52 -0.09 6.16
N LEU A 44 -13.18 0.68 5.28
CA LEU A 44 -14.59 1.03 5.44
C LEU A 44 -15.47 -0.23 5.46
N LYS A 45 -15.26 -1.14 4.50
CA LYS A 45 -15.99 -2.43 4.44
C LYS A 45 -15.76 -3.28 5.69
N ALA A 46 -14.53 -3.33 6.20
CA ALA A 46 -14.22 -4.04 7.43
C ALA A 46 -14.99 -3.49 8.64
N VAL A 47 -15.11 -2.16 8.74
CA VAL A 47 -15.88 -1.50 9.81
C VAL A 47 -17.38 -1.78 9.68
N GLU A 48 -17.92 -1.71 8.46
CA GLU A 48 -19.33 -2.02 8.19
C GLU A 48 -19.65 -3.48 8.54
N GLU A 49 -18.74 -4.41 8.18
CA GLU A 49 -18.91 -5.82 8.47
C GLU A 49 -18.81 -6.12 9.97
N LEU A 50 -17.87 -5.47 10.68
CA LEU A 50 -17.78 -5.58 12.14
C LEU A 50 -19.05 -5.06 12.83
N ALA A 51 -19.71 -4.05 12.29
CA ALA A 51 -20.96 -3.55 12.83
C ALA A 51 -22.11 -4.58 12.71
N LEU A 52 -22.06 -5.46 11.70
CA LEU A 52 -23.01 -6.54 11.48
C LEU A 52 -22.67 -7.79 12.30
N ASP A 53 -21.39 -8.09 12.46
CA ASP A 53 -20.88 -9.21 13.27
C ASP A 53 -19.70 -8.78 14.18
N PRO A 54 -19.99 -8.24 15.38
CA PRO A 54 -18.95 -7.85 16.32
C PRO A 54 -18.14 -9.02 16.89
N ALA A 55 -18.65 -10.25 16.82
CA ALA A 55 -17.99 -11.44 17.37
C ALA A 55 -16.88 -11.94 16.42
N GLY A 56 -17.05 -11.74 15.11
CA GLY A 56 -16.08 -12.09 14.07
C GLY A 56 -14.89 -11.13 13.92
N ARG A 57 -14.62 -10.25 14.89
CA ARG A 57 -13.62 -9.16 14.77
C ARG A 57 -12.27 -9.64 14.26
N ASP A 58 -11.71 -10.68 14.85
CA ASP A 58 -10.35 -11.14 14.55
C ASP A 58 -10.29 -11.74 13.14
N GLU A 59 -11.32 -12.50 12.73
CA GLU A 59 -11.43 -13.06 11.38
C GLU A 59 -11.61 -11.95 10.32
N ILE A 60 -12.43 -10.94 10.62
CA ILE A 60 -12.61 -9.75 9.78
C ILE A 60 -11.26 -9.05 9.60
N TYR A 61 -10.54 -8.80 10.70
CA TYR A 61 -9.22 -8.17 10.65
C TYR A 61 -8.23 -8.97 9.79
N GLU A 62 -8.06 -10.27 10.03
CA GLU A 62 -7.11 -11.11 9.29
C GLU A 62 -7.42 -11.15 7.79
N ARG A 63 -8.70 -11.25 7.43
CA ARG A 63 -9.12 -11.28 6.04
C ARG A 63 -8.84 -9.95 5.33
N TYR A 64 -9.19 -8.81 5.94
CA TYR A 64 -8.93 -7.50 5.33
C TYR A 64 -7.45 -7.09 5.37
N ASP A 65 -6.67 -7.50 6.37
CA ASP A 65 -5.20 -7.33 6.38
C ASP A 65 -4.56 -8.12 5.23
N SER A 66 -5.01 -9.37 5.00
CA SER A 66 -4.56 -10.20 3.88
C SER A 66 -4.96 -9.60 2.53
N GLU A 67 -6.20 -9.14 2.37
CA GLU A 67 -6.66 -8.52 1.12
C GLU A 67 -5.90 -7.21 0.82
N MET A 68 -5.62 -6.39 1.84
CA MET A 68 -4.76 -5.20 1.67
C MET A 68 -3.34 -5.61 1.26
N HIS A 69 -2.76 -6.65 1.88
CA HIS A 69 -1.43 -7.13 1.52
C HIS A 69 -1.36 -7.58 0.05
N GLU A 70 -2.35 -8.33 -0.41
CA GLU A 70 -2.40 -8.82 -1.79
C GLU A 70 -2.53 -7.67 -2.79
N ARG A 71 -3.43 -6.72 -2.51
CA ARG A 71 -3.81 -5.67 -3.46
C ARG A 71 -2.90 -4.45 -3.44
N ILE A 72 -2.29 -4.14 -2.30
CA ILE A 72 -1.46 -2.94 -2.10
C ILE A 72 0.02 -3.33 -1.97
N GLY A 73 0.33 -4.31 -1.11
CA GLY A 73 1.69 -4.74 -0.81
C GLY A 73 2.37 -5.51 -1.95
N THR A 74 1.72 -6.55 -2.46
CA THR A 74 2.26 -7.39 -3.56
C THR A 74 1.70 -7.05 -4.94
N GLY A 75 0.56 -6.35 -5.01
CA GLY A 75 -0.12 -6.00 -6.25
C GLY A 75 0.46 -4.79 -6.99
N SER A 76 1.40 -4.07 -6.37
CA SER A 76 2.16 -3.01 -7.01
C SER A 76 3.36 -3.62 -7.77
N ILE A 77 3.56 -3.23 -9.03
CA ILE A 77 4.70 -3.66 -9.85
C ILE A 77 5.62 -2.45 -10.04
N GLY A 78 6.93 -2.61 -9.78
CA GLY A 78 7.95 -1.59 -10.03
C GLY A 78 8.22 -0.65 -8.84
N PRO A 79 8.76 0.58 -9.04
CA PRO A 79 9.16 1.49 -7.96
C PRO A 79 8.01 1.93 -7.03
N ALA A 80 6.76 1.80 -7.49
CA ALA A 80 5.58 2.01 -6.65
C ALA A 80 5.47 0.97 -5.52
N THR A 81 6.01 -0.23 -5.69
CA THR A 81 6.01 -1.31 -4.68
C THR A 81 6.83 -0.96 -3.44
N ALA A 82 8.04 -0.44 -3.65
CA ALA A 82 8.89 0.03 -2.56
C ALA A 82 8.26 1.23 -1.82
N ALA A 83 7.57 2.10 -2.55
CA ALA A 83 6.85 3.24 -1.99
C ALA A 83 5.52 2.86 -1.32
N ALA A 84 4.93 1.71 -1.66
CA ALA A 84 3.68 1.22 -1.09
C ALA A 84 3.87 0.56 0.29
N ALA A 85 5.07 0.09 0.64
CA ALA A 85 5.32 -0.53 1.95
C ALA A 85 5.07 0.41 3.15
N PRO A 86 5.50 1.69 3.14
CA PRO A 86 5.08 2.66 4.15
C PRO A 86 3.56 2.83 4.25
N LEU A 87 2.88 2.98 3.11
CA LEU A 87 1.43 3.11 3.03
C LEU A 87 0.72 1.87 3.61
N MET A 88 1.19 0.67 3.25
CA MET A 88 0.64 -0.58 3.76
C MET A 88 0.75 -0.68 5.29
N ASN A 89 1.91 -0.31 5.85
CA ASN A 89 2.10 -0.30 7.30
C ASN A 89 1.21 0.73 8.00
N GLU A 90 0.97 1.89 7.37
CA GLU A 90 0.06 2.91 7.90
C GLU A 90 -1.39 2.40 7.90
N LYS A 91 -1.85 1.86 6.78
CA LYS A 91 -3.23 1.39 6.63
C LYS A 91 -3.52 0.14 7.46
N LYS A 92 -2.53 -0.74 7.66
CA LYS A 92 -2.62 -1.85 8.63
C LYS A 92 -2.87 -1.36 10.06
N ARG A 93 -2.13 -0.34 10.52
CA ARG A 93 -2.36 0.29 11.83
C ARG A 93 -3.71 0.97 11.91
N GLU A 94 -4.15 1.61 10.83
CA GLU A 94 -5.49 2.19 10.77
C GLU A 94 -6.58 1.12 10.90
N LEU A 95 -6.49 0.03 10.14
CA LEU A 95 -7.42 -1.10 10.24
C LEU A 95 -7.48 -1.64 11.66
N ALA A 96 -6.34 -1.93 12.28
CA ALA A 96 -6.27 -2.44 13.66
C ALA A 96 -6.97 -1.48 14.64
N ARG A 97 -6.68 -0.18 14.56
CA ARG A 97 -7.32 0.85 15.40
C ARG A 97 -8.82 0.94 15.18
N ARG A 98 -9.29 0.89 13.93
CA ARG A 98 -10.71 1.00 13.57
C ARG A 98 -11.52 -0.20 14.05
N LEU A 99 -10.92 -1.39 14.03
CA LEU A 99 -11.56 -2.62 14.50
C LEU A 99 -11.35 -2.88 16.00
N GLY A 100 -10.47 -2.12 16.67
CA GLY A 100 -10.15 -2.30 18.08
C GLY A 100 -9.26 -3.52 18.36
N VAL A 101 -8.47 -3.92 17.37
CA VAL A 101 -7.45 -4.98 17.51
C VAL A 101 -6.18 -4.35 18.11
N SER A 102 -5.62 -5.00 19.13
CA SER A 102 -4.37 -4.56 19.75
C SER A 102 -3.21 -5.03 18.89
N GLU A 103 -2.32 -4.12 18.50
CA GLU A 103 -1.06 -4.43 17.81
C GLU A 103 0.02 -4.98 18.76
#